data_AF-A0A1G0RI67-F1
#
_entry.id   AF-A0A1G0RI67-F1
#
_cell.length_a   1.000
_cell.length_b   1.000
_cell.length_c   1.000
_cell.angle_alpha   90.00
_cell.angle_beta   90.00
_cell.angle_gamma   90.00
#
_symmetry.space_group_name_H-M   'P 1'
#
loop_
_entity.id
_entity.type
_entity.pdbx_description
1 polymer ?
#
loop_
_entity_poly.entity_id
_entity_poly.type
_entity_poly.pdbx_seq_one_letter_code
_entity_poly.pdbx_strand_id
1 'polypeptide(L)'
;MKIPTREEFQSIIAEAEKARAKAAKEAYDKLPPFVQQFPDMAGACGGARLILSVDGRSEMGKFFKSLIEDPIPNLQVWKTRIGFQLFVGQPLGYQHEYVCNEAEQAALRVIESKLKVEGYVDSYLS
;
A
#
# COMPACT_ATOMS: atom_id res chain seq x y z
N MET A 1 -18.06 0.60 -13.89
CA MET A 1 -17.21 1.14 -12.80
C MET A 1 -16.92 2.60 -13.12
N LYS A 2 -17.12 3.53 -12.18
CA LYS A 2 -16.78 4.95 -12.36
C LYS A 2 -15.28 5.14 -12.09
N ILE A 3 -14.57 5.85 -12.97
CA ILE A 3 -13.17 6.23 -12.74
C ILE A 3 -13.17 7.43 -11.79
N PRO A 4 -12.38 7.40 -10.69
CA PRO A 4 -12.32 8.53 -9.76
C PRO A 4 -11.67 9.74 -10.44
N THR A 5 -12.05 10.94 -10.02
CA THR A 5 -11.24 12.13 -10.31
C THR A 5 -9.93 12.07 -9.52
N ARG A 6 -8.97 12.96 -9.86
CA ARG A 6 -7.70 13.03 -9.13
C ARG A 6 -7.92 13.42 -7.67
N GLU A 7 -8.85 14.34 -7.41
CA GLU A 7 -9.22 14.80 -6.06
C GLU A 7 -9.93 13.69 -5.27
N GLU A 8 -10.87 12.97 -5.91
CA GLU A 8 -11.53 11.81 -5.30
C GLU A 8 -10.49 10.75 -4.92
N PHE A 9 -9.55 10.45 -5.82
CA PHE A 9 -8.51 9.47 -5.57
C PHE A 9 -7.50 9.93 -4.51
N GLN A 10 -7.15 11.21 -4.47
CA GLN A 10 -6.30 11.76 -3.41
C GLN A 10 -6.95 11.62 -2.03
N SER A 11 -8.27 11.82 -1.93
CA SER A 11 -9.00 11.55 -0.67
C SER A 11 -8.94 10.07 -0.29
N ILE A 12 -9.10 9.16 -1.26
CA ILE A 12 -8.99 7.71 -1.03
C ILE A 12 -7.60 7.34 -0.54
N ILE A 13 -6.54 7.91 -1.11
CA ILE A 13 -5.17 7.68 -0.68
C ILE A 13 -4.91 8.23 0.72
N ALA A 14 -5.44 9.41 1.07
CA ALA A 14 -5.33 9.94 2.43
C ALA A 14 -6.06 9.06 3.47
N GLU A 15 -7.22 8.47 3.10
CA GLU A 15 -7.90 7.48 3.94
C GLU A 15 -7.09 6.18 4.06
N ALA A 16 -6.52 5.70 2.95
CA ALA A 16 -5.69 4.49 2.93
C ALA A 16 -4.40 4.68 3.75
N GLU A 17 -3.75 5.84 3.68
CA GLU A 17 -2.57 6.18 4.47
C GLU A 17 -2.88 6.16 5.99
N LYS A 18 -4.03 6.70 6.40
CA LYS A 18 -4.47 6.65 7.81
C LYS A 18 -4.74 5.22 8.27
N ALA A 19 -5.42 4.42 7.44
CA ALA A 19 -5.69 3.02 7.74
C ALA A 19 -4.38 2.22 7.85
N ARG A 20 -3.45 2.45 6.93
CA ARG A 20 -2.10 1.88 6.91
C ARG A 20 -1.32 2.20 8.18
N ALA A 21 -1.24 3.47 8.56
CA ALA A 21 -0.51 3.90 9.75
C ALA A 21 -1.12 3.32 11.04
N LYS A 22 -2.46 3.27 11.13
CA LYS A 22 -3.16 2.69 12.27
C LYS A 22 -2.88 1.18 12.39
N ALA A 23 -3.04 0.43 11.30
CA ALA A 23 -2.79 -1.01 11.28
C ALA A 23 -1.31 -1.34 11.56
N ALA A 24 -0.38 -0.55 11.03
CA ALA A 24 1.05 -0.69 11.33
C ALA A 24 1.31 -0.55 12.84
N LYS A 25 0.76 0.49 13.48
CA LYS A 25 0.91 0.70 14.92
C LYS A 25 0.32 -0.47 15.73
N GLU A 26 -0.90 -0.88 15.39
CA GLU A 26 -1.57 -2.00 16.09
C GLU A 26 -0.83 -3.33 15.90
N ALA A 27 -0.24 -3.57 14.73
CA ALA A 27 0.58 -4.76 14.47
C ALA A 27 1.90 -4.71 15.25
N TYR A 28 2.55 -3.55 15.29
CA TYR A 28 3.78 -3.34 16.06
C TYR A 28 3.54 -3.55 17.57
N ASP A 29 2.47 -2.98 18.12
CA ASP A 29 2.13 -3.09 19.54
C ASP A 29 1.84 -4.54 19.98
N LYS A 30 1.51 -5.44 19.03
CA LYS A 30 1.33 -6.88 19.27
C LYS A 30 2.63 -7.69 19.19
N LEU A 31 3.70 -7.12 18.65
CA LEU A 31 4.99 -7.83 18.57
C LEU A 31 5.56 -8.05 19.97
N PRO A 32 6.28 -9.16 20.21
CA PRO A 32 7.02 -9.34 21.45
C PRO A 32 8.02 -8.20 21.69
N PRO A 33 8.25 -7.77 22.94
CA PRO A 33 9.14 -6.64 23.23
C PRO A 33 10.56 -6.76 22.66
N PHE A 34 11.11 -7.98 22.60
CA PHE A 34 12.44 -8.21 22.03
C PHE A 34 12.47 -7.98 20.51
N VAL A 35 11.37 -8.25 19.80
CA VAL A 35 11.24 -8.03 18.34
C VAL A 35 11.04 -6.55 18.03
N GLN A 36 10.32 -5.83 18.90
CA GLN A 36 10.16 -4.38 18.80
C GLN A 36 11.51 -3.65 18.88
N GLN A 37 12.39 -4.10 19.77
CA GLN A 37 13.69 -3.47 20.02
C GLN A 37 14.78 -3.92 19.02
N PHE A 38 14.69 -5.16 18.52
CA PHE A 38 15.69 -5.77 17.65
C PHE A 38 15.05 -6.53 16.47
N PRO A 39 14.36 -5.83 15.54
CA PRO A 39 13.62 -6.47 14.45
C PRO A 39 14.54 -7.29 13.51
N ASP A 40 15.77 -6.82 13.29
CA ASP A 40 16.76 -7.52 12.45
C ASP A 40 17.22 -8.85 13.08
N MET A 41 17.36 -8.91 14.40
CA MET A 41 17.79 -10.13 15.11
C MET A 41 16.70 -11.21 15.13
N ALA A 42 15.44 -10.84 14.88
CA ALA A 42 14.33 -11.77 14.73
C ALA A 42 14.21 -12.36 13.31
N GLY A 43 15.10 -11.98 12.37
CA GLY A 43 15.04 -12.43 10.98
C GLY A 43 13.77 -11.95 10.25
N ALA A 44 13.14 -10.89 10.77
CA ALA A 44 11.85 -10.38 10.29
C ALA A 44 12.01 -9.07 9.49
N CYS A 45 13.24 -8.70 9.13
CA CYS A 45 13.52 -7.54 8.30
C CYS A 45 12.92 -7.76 6.91
N GLY A 46 11.96 -6.92 6.55
CA GLY A 46 11.20 -7.10 5.33
C GLY A 46 10.18 -6.00 5.12
N GLY A 47 9.53 -6.07 3.97
CA GLY A 47 8.51 -5.10 3.56
C GLY A 47 7.34 -5.78 2.89
N ALA A 48 6.37 -4.96 2.51
CA ALA A 48 5.21 -5.40 1.76
C ALA A 48 4.92 -4.38 0.66
N ARG A 49 4.37 -4.86 -0.45
CA ARG A 49 4.03 -4.06 -1.62
C ARG A 49 2.57 -4.26 -1.96
N LEU A 50 1.85 -3.17 -2.16
CA LEU A 50 0.45 -3.21 -2.61
C LEU A 50 0.42 -3.23 -4.13
N ILE A 51 -0.24 -4.24 -4.72
CA ILE A 51 -0.39 -4.39 -6.16
C ILE A 51 -1.89 -4.42 -6.50
N LEU A 52 -2.32 -3.54 -7.40
CA LEU A 52 -3.66 -3.54 -7.97
C LEU A 52 -3.67 -4.26 -9.31
N SER A 53 -4.56 -5.25 -9.44
CA SER A 53 -4.74 -6.09 -10.63
C SER A 53 -5.63 -5.37 -11.67
N VAL A 54 -5.10 -4.30 -12.26
CA VAL A 54 -5.83 -3.47 -13.24
C VAL A 54 -5.21 -3.60 -14.62
N ASP A 55 -6.03 -3.94 -15.61
CA ASP A 55 -5.60 -3.93 -17.02
C ASP A 55 -5.19 -2.51 -17.43
N GLY A 56 -3.93 -2.34 -17.83
CA GLY A 56 -3.37 -1.07 -18.29
C GLY A 56 -4.01 -0.50 -19.56
N ARG A 57 -4.85 -1.25 -20.28
CA ARG A 57 -5.64 -0.76 -21.43
C ARG A 57 -7.01 -0.20 -21.03
N SER A 58 -7.51 -0.58 -19.85
CA SER A 58 -8.79 -0.09 -19.32
C SER A 58 -8.71 1.41 -18.98
N GLU A 59 -9.86 2.06 -18.85
CA GLU A 59 -9.92 3.47 -18.42
C GLU A 59 -9.29 3.67 -17.03
N MET A 60 -9.46 2.71 -16.11
CA MET A 60 -8.78 2.72 -14.81
C MET A 60 -7.26 2.56 -14.96
N GLY A 61 -6.82 1.70 -15.88
CA GLY A 61 -5.40 1.54 -16.18
C GLY A 61 -4.77 2.79 -16.80
N LYS A 62 -5.52 3.52 -17.64
CA LYS A 62 -5.10 4.82 -18.18
C LYS A 62 -5.01 5.88 -17.07
N PHE A 63 -5.97 5.87 -16.14
CA PHE A 63 -5.92 6.71 -14.95
C PHE A 63 -4.67 6.42 -14.10
N PHE A 64 -4.36 5.16 -13.79
CA PHE A 64 -3.14 4.85 -13.03
C PHE A 64 -1.86 5.20 -13.78
N LYS A 65 -1.83 5.07 -15.11
CA LYS A 65 -0.69 5.53 -15.92
C LYS A 65 -0.49 7.05 -15.83
N SER A 66 -1.55 7.84 -15.83
CA SER A 66 -1.42 9.29 -15.70
C SER A 66 -0.86 9.70 -14.34
N LEU A 67 -1.06 8.88 -13.30
CA LEU A 67 -0.42 9.07 -11.99
C LEU A 67 1.07 8.71 -11.95
N ILE A 68 1.58 7.98 -12.93
CA ILE A 68 3.03 7.74 -13.07
C ILE A 68 3.71 8.97 -13.66
N GLU A 69 3.08 9.59 -14.66
CA GLU A 69 3.60 10.78 -15.36
C GLU A 69 3.42 12.06 -14.53
N ASP A 70 2.28 12.18 -13.85
CA ASP A 70 1.92 13.29 -12.97
C ASP A 70 1.48 12.72 -11.60
N PRO A 71 2.41 12.48 -10.66
CA PRO A 71 2.10 11.89 -9.36
C PRO A 71 1.28 12.82 -8.46
N ILE A 72 0.42 12.24 -7.63
CA ILE A 72 -0.23 12.96 -6.53
C ILE A 72 0.64 12.90 -5.26
N PRO A 73 0.46 13.84 -4.31
CA PRO A 73 1.22 13.81 -3.05
C PRO A 73 1.05 12.48 -2.30
N ASN A 74 2.10 12.04 -1.63
CA ASN A 74 2.11 10.82 -0.80
C ASN A 74 1.72 9.53 -1.54
N LEU A 75 1.89 9.48 -2.86
CA LEU A 75 1.72 8.27 -3.64
C LEU A 75 2.83 8.15 -4.69
N GLN A 76 3.43 6.97 -4.78
CA GLN A 76 4.16 6.58 -5.99
C GLN A 76 3.45 5.41 -6.64
N VAL A 77 3.35 5.44 -7.97
CA VAL A 77 2.72 4.39 -8.78
C VAL A 77 3.74 3.84 -9.75
N TRP A 78 3.85 2.52 -9.81
CA TRP A 78 4.77 1.82 -10.70
C TRP A 78 3.98 0.80 -11.51
N LYS A 79 4.29 0.70 -12.80
CA LYS A 79 3.67 -0.32 -13.65
C LYS A 79 4.39 -1.66 -13.45
N THR A 80 3.62 -2.71 -13.22
CA THR A 80 4.13 -4.09 -13.15
C THR A 80 3.67 -4.89 -14.38
N ARG A 81 4.08 -6.15 -14.49
CA ARG A 81 3.60 -7.04 -15.57
C ARG A 81 2.10 -7.34 -15.48
N ILE A 82 1.53 -7.28 -14.28
CA ILE A 82 0.19 -7.76 -13.95
C ILE A 82 -0.75 -6.66 -13.45
N GLY A 83 -0.26 -5.41 -13.37
CA GLY A 83 -1.06 -4.28 -12.93
C GLY A 83 -0.22 -3.08 -12.50
N PHE A 84 -0.57 -2.49 -11.36
CA PHE A 84 0.08 -1.29 -10.82
C PHE A 84 0.46 -1.51 -9.36
N GLN A 85 1.72 -1.26 -9.03
CA GLN A 85 2.19 -1.23 -7.66
C GLN A 85 2.03 0.19 -7.11
N LEU A 86 1.49 0.29 -5.89
CA LEU A 86 1.27 1.55 -5.19
C LEU A 86 2.16 1.59 -3.95
N PHE A 87 2.79 2.74 -3.73
CA PHE A 87 3.50 3.06 -2.49
C PHE A 87 2.74 4.19 -1.81
N VAL A 88 1.98 3.85 -0.76
CA VAL A 88 1.06 4.77 -0.10
C VAL A 88 1.73 5.40 1.12
N GLY A 89 1.85 6.73 1.11
CA GLY A 89 2.33 7.51 2.24
C GLY A 89 3.85 7.45 2.44
N GLN A 90 4.27 7.96 3.59
CA GLN A 90 5.67 7.91 4.03
C GLN A 90 6.10 6.48 4.41
N PRO A 91 7.41 6.19 4.43
CA PRO A 91 7.93 4.95 4.99
C PRO A 91 7.40 4.73 6.42
N LEU A 92 7.00 3.50 6.74
CA LEU A 92 6.64 3.15 8.11
C LEU A 92 7.91 3.18 8.97
N GLY A 93 7.80 3.69 10.19
CA GLY A 93 8.91 3.67 11.16
C GLY A 93 9.23 2.27 11.72
N TYR A 94 8.62 1.22 11.15
CA TYR A 94 8.71 -0.17 11.61
C TYR A 94 9.14 -1.04 10.43
N GLN A 95 10.38 -1.51 10.42
CA GLN A 95 10.89 -2.39 9.37
C GLN A 95 10.72 -3.85 9.82
N HIS A 96 9.48 -4.36 9.71
CA HIS A 96 9.13 -5.73 10.08
C HIS A 96 8.07 -6.27 9.11
N GLU A 97 8.32 -7.43 8.51
CA GLU A 97 7.46 -8.01 7.46
C GLU A 97 5.98 -8.05 7.87
N TYR A 98 5.67 -8.64 9.04
CA TYR A 98 4.30 -8.68 9.58
C TYR A 98 3.64 -7.30 9.70
N VAL A 99 4.36 -6.30 10.23
CA VAL A 99 3.84 -4.94 10.40
C VAL A 99 3.55 -4.30 9.05
N CYS A 100 4.50 -4.42 8.11
CA CYS A 100 4.33 -3.94 6.75
C CYS A 100 3.16 -4.63 6.05
N ASN A 101 2.99 -5.94 6.21
CA ASN A 101 1.89 -6.70 5.58
C ASN A 101 0.54 -6.21 6.09
N GLU A 102 0.34 -6.15 7.41
CA GLU A 102 -0.90 -5.64 8.01
C GLU A 102 -1.21 -4.20 7.58
N ALA A 103 -0.18 -3.37 7.47
CA ALA A 103 -0.33 -1.98 7.02
C ALA A 103 -0.79 -1.91 5.55
N GLU A 104 -0.13 -2.60 4.63
CA GLU A 104 -0.51 -2.60 3.21
C GLU A 104 -1.86 -3.29 2.97
N GLN A 105 -2.21 -4.32 3.75
CA GLN A 105 -3.53 -4.95 3.69
C GLN A 105 -4.64 -3.99 4.11
N ALA A 106 -4.42 -3.19 5.15
CA ALA A 106 -5.38 -2.17 5.57
C ALA A 106 -5.57 -1.08 4.48
N ALA A 107 -4.47 -0.64 3.84
CA ALA A 107 -4.53 0.28 2.71
C ALA A 107 -5.32 -0.33 1.54
N LEU A 108 -5.03 -1.57 1.18
CA LEU A 108 -5.70 -2.30 0.11
C LEU A 108 -7.21 -2.35 0.34
N ARG A 109 -7.68 -2.74 1.52
CA ARG A 109 -9.12 -2.81 1.84
C ARG A 109 -9.84 -1.48 1.61
N VAL A 110 -9.22 -0.35 1.97
CA VAL A 110 -9.79 0.98 1.71
C VAL A 110 -9.92 1.20 0.20
N ILE A 111 -8.85 0.95 -0.55
CA ILE A 111 -8.81 1.15 -2.00
C ILE A 111 -9.84 0.25 -2.71
N GLU A 112 -9.88 -1.05 -2.40
CA GLU A 112 -10.83 -2.00 -2.99
C GLU A 112 -12.28 -1.61 -2.68
N SER A 113 -12.55 -1.19 -1.44
CA SER A 113 -13.91 -0.81 -1.03
C SER A 113 -14.45 0.39 -1.82
N LYS A 114 -13.59 1.36 -2.16
CA LYS A 114 -13.93 2.63 -2.81
C LYS A 114 -13.89 2.53 -4.34
N LEU A 115 -12.88 1.85 -4.88
CA LEU A 115 -12.64 1.78 -6.33
C LEU A 115 -13.21 0.53 -6.99
N LYS A 116 -13.56 -0.50 -6.20
CA LYS A 116 -14.04 -1.80 -6.69
C LYS A 116 -13.04 -2.48 -7.65
N VAL A 117 -11.75 -2.24 -7.42
CA VAL A 117 -10.65 -2.93 -8.10
C VAL A 117 -10.11 -4.00 -7.18
N GLU A 118 -9.65 -5.11 -7.74
CA GLU A 118 -8.98 -6.16 -6.98
C GLU A 118 -7.48 -5.85 -6.86
N GLY A 119 -6.89 -6.26 -5.75
CA GLY A 119 -5.45 -6.24 -5.57
C GLY A 119 -4.97 -7.30 -4.60
N TYR A 120 -3.68 -7.27 -4.30
CA TYR A 120 -3.07 -8.13 -3.31
C TYR A 120 -1.83 -7.46 -2.72
N VAL A 121 -1.37 -8.01 -1.60
CA VAL A 121 -0.14 -7.59 -0.94
C VAL A 121 0.91 -8.66 -1.14
N ASP A 122 2.08 -8.25 -1.62
CA ASP A 122 3.25 -9.10 -1.84
C ASP A 122 4.30 -8.77 -0.78
N SER A 123 4.54 -9.68 0.17
CA SER A 123 5.57 -9.52 1.19
C SER A 123 6.91 -10.02 0.69
N TYR A 124 7.98 -9.38 1.17
CA TYR A 124 9.34 -9.77 0.86
C TYR A 124 10.23 -9.64 2.10
N LEU A 125 11.18 -10.54 2.22
CA LEU A 125 12.28 -10.46 3.18
C LEU A 125 13.43 -9.67 2.55
N SER A 126 14.13 -8.86 3.35
CA SER A 126 15.31 -8.09 2.92
C SER A 126 16.56 -8.51 3.67
#